data_AF-A0A2R5FJY4-F1
#
_entry.id   AF-A0A2R5FJY4-F1
#
_cell.length_a   1.000
_cell.length_b   1.000
_cell.length_c   1.000
_cell.angle_alpha   90.00
_cell.angle_beta   90.00
_cell.angle_gamma   90.00
#
_symmetry.space_group_name_H-M   'P 1'
#
loop_
_entity.id
_entity.type
_entity.pdbx_description
1 polymer ?
#
loop_
_entity_poly.entity_id
_entity_poly.type
_entity_poly.pdbx_seq_one_letter_code
_entity_poly.pdbx_strand_id
1 'polypeptide(L)'
;MNAQLTLVEIQELQQLLPNDTPAQHALTTLQQHNGNLEASFDALWQEKVGKTDYSRGKKSLLQLTLDEIRAEICGDDGLRGKIKEYTNNPGSSSLLNSIIGSLVAVAAVHGIPIDGAIATIVVLYILKIGINVYCKYTEPNSGVE
;
A
#
# COMPACT_ATOMS: atom_id res chain seq x y z
N MET A 1 -6.55 2.39 -11.43
CA MET A 1 -5.19 2.32 -12.02
C MET A 1 -4.66 0.95 -11.68
N ASN A 2 -4.35 0.11 -12.66
CA ASN A 2 -3.84 -1.23 -12.39
C ASN A 2 -2.32 -1.15 -12.16
N ALA A 3 -1.92 -0.78 -10.94
CA ALA A 3 -0.51 -0.71 -10.59
C ALA A 3 0.07 -2.13 -10.51
N GLN A 4 1.20 -2.36 -11.20
CA GLN A 4 1.81 -3.67 -11.33
C GLN A 4 3.32 -3.58 -11.13
N LEU A 5 3.87 -4.46 -10.30
CA LEU A 5 5.31 -4.64 -10.15
C LEU A 5 5.80 -5.72 -11.12
N THR A 6 7.00 -5.54 -11.63
CA THR A 6 7.72 -6.57 -12.37
C THR A 6 8.26 -7.64 -11.44
N LEU A 7 8.56 -8.83 -11.98
CA LEU A 7 9.17 -9.90 -11.19
C LEU A 7 10.52 -9.49 -10.58
N VAL A 8 11.29 -8.67 -11.31
CA VAL A 8 12.58 -8.14 -10.85
C VAL A 8 12.39 -7.23 -9.65
N GLU A 9 11.46 -6.26 -9.72
CA GLU A 9 11.13 -5.38 -8.59
C GLU A 9 10.71 -6.19 -7.36
N ILE A 10 9.93 -7.26 -7.54
CA ILE A 10 9.51 -8.11 -6.41
C ILE A 10 10.71 -8.85 -5.80
N GLN A 11 11.62 -9.40 -6.62
CA GLN A 11 12.80 -10.10 -6.13
C GLN A 11 13.77 -9.17 -5.39
N GLU A 12 13.97 -7.95 -5.89
CA GLU A 12 14.77 -6.92 -5.22
C GLU A 12 14.17 -6.56 -3.85
N LEU A 13 12.84 -6.40 -3.77
CA LEU A 13 12.15 -6.16 -2.50
C LEU A 13 12.25 -7.36 -1.54
N GLN A 14 12.23 -8.59 -2.04
CA GLN A 14 12.43 -9.79 -1.23
C GLN A 14 13.83 -9.83 -0.63
N GLN A 15 14.85 -9.42 -1.39
CA GLN A 15 16.23 -9.31 -0.91
C GLN A 15 16.43 -8.13 0.05
N LEU A 16 15.67 -7.05 -0.14
CA LEU A 16 15.71 -5.87 0.71
C LEU A 16 15.08 -6.12 2.09
N LEU A 17 14.04 -6.93 2.16
CA LEU A 17 13.27 -7.22 3.36
C LEU A 17 13.35 -8.70 3.80
N PRO A 18 14.54 -9.32 3.87
CA PRO A 18 14.66 -10.77 3.95
C PRO A 18 14.10 -11.37 5.26
N ASN A 19 14.06 -10.56 6.32
CA ASN A 19 13.62 -10.98 7.66
C ASN A 19 12.26 -10.40 8.06
N ASP A 20 11.57 -9.69 7.15
CA ASP A 20 10.24 -9.13 7.42
C ASP A 20 9.19 -10.14 6.93
N THR A 21 8.74 -11.02 7.83
CA THR A 21 7.78 -12.08 7.49
C THR A 21 6.49 -11.55 6.85
N PRO A 22 5.83 -10.50 7.39
CA PRO A 22 4.68 -9.90 6.72
C PRO A 22 4.97 -9.39 5.31
N ALA A 23 6.10 -8.71 5.09
CA ALA A 23 6.47 -8.23 3.77
C ALA A 23 6.79 -9.38 2.80
N GLN A 24 7.49 -10.42 3.25
CA GLN A 24 7.75 -11.62 2.44
C GLN A 24 6.47 -12.32 2.02
N HIS A 25 5.47 -12.37 2.91
CA HIS A 25 4.16 -12.89 2.58
C HIS A 25 3.51 -12.06 1.47
N ALA A 26 3.46 -10.74 1.62
CA ALA A 26 2.91 -9.85 0.61
C ALA A 26 3.61 -9.96 -0.76
N LEU A 27 4.94 -10.06 -0.77
CA LEU A 27 5.74 -10.21 -1.98
C LEU A 27 5.52 -11.57 -2.66
N THR A 28 5.31 -12.63 -1.89
CA THR A 28 4.93 -13.95 -2.41
C THR A 28 3.55 -13.90 -3.06
N THR A 29 2.57 -13.27 -2.41
CA THR A 29 1.23 -13.06 -2.97
C THR A 29 1.30 -12.23 -4.26
N LEU A 30 2.14 -11.19 -4.28
CA LEU A 30 2.41 -10.43 -5.51
C LEU A 30 2.92 -11.33 -6.65
N GLN A 31 3.86 -12.24 -6.40
CA GLN A 31 4.34 -13.17 -7.42
C GLN A 31 3.20 -14.06 -7.96
N GLN A 32 2.36 -14.59 -7.08
CA GLN A 32 1.21 -15.43 -7.47
C GLN A 32 0.18 -14.67 -8.33
N HIS A 33 0.05 -13.36 -8.11
CA HIS A 33 -0.83 -12.47 -8.86
C HIS A 33 -0.10 -11.69 -9.97
N ASN A 34 1.06 -12.17 -10.44
CA ASN A 34 1.83 -11.57 -11.54
C ASN A 34 2.17 -10.08 -11.31
N GLY A 35 2.41 -9.72 -10.05
CA GLY A 35 2.74 -8.38 -9.59
C GLY A 35 1.57 -7.40 -9.52
N ASN A 36 0.32 -7.86 -9.74
CA ASN A 36 -0.86 -7.01 -9.64
C ASN A 36 -1.14 -6.65 -8.16
N LEU A 37 -0.93 -5.38 -7.82
CA LEU A 37 -1.08 -4.87 -6.46
C LEU A 37 -2.52 -4.95 -5.94
N GLU A 38 -3.50 -4.68 -6.82
CA GLU A 38 -4.92 -4.68 -6.44
C GLU A 38 -5.42 -6.09 -6.17
N ALA A 39 -5.09 -7.04 -7.06
CA ALA A 39 -5.45 -8.44 -6.87
C ALA A 39 -4.75 -9.05 -5.63
N SER A 40 -3.50 -8.65 -5.37
CA SER A 40 -2.76 -9.10 -4.19
C SER A 40 -3.33 -8.52 -2.90
N PHE A 41 -3.75 -7.25 -2.92
CA PHE A 41 -4.46 -6.63 -1.80
C PHE A 41 -5.75 -7.40 -1.49
N ASP A 42 -6.57 -7.67 -2.50
CA ASP A 42 -7.82 -8.40 -2.33
C ASP A 42 -7.60 -9.81 -1.79
N ALA A 43 -6.57 -10.52 -2.26
CA ALA A 43 -6.21 -11.85 -1.78
C ALA A 43 -5.82 -11.85 -0.29
N LEU A 44 -4.91 -10.95 0.12
CA LEU A 44 -4.49 -10.82 1.52
C LEU A 44 -5.65 -10.37 2.42
N TRP A 45 -6.50 -9.48 1.91
CA TRP A 45 -7.67 -9.05 2.65
C TRP A 45 -8.65 -10.20 2.90
N GLN A 46 -8.95 -10.98 1.86
CA GLN A 46 -9.84 -12.15 1.97
C GLN A 46 -9.28 -13.23 2.88
N GLU A 47 -7.96 -13.45 2.87
CA GLU A 47 -7.30 -14.37 3.81
C GLU A 47 -7.53 -13.93 5.26
N LYS A 48 -7.43 -12.63 5.52
CA LYS A 48 -7.52 -12.07 6.87
C LYS A 48 -8.93 -11.94 7.42
N VAL A 49 -9.86 -11.36 6.65
CA VAL A 49 -11.21 -11.05 7.14
C VAL A 49 -12.28 -12.00 6.59
N GLY A 50 -11.90 -12.90 5.68
CA GLY A 50 -12.80 -13.81 5.00
C GLY A 50 -13.37 -13.25 3.69
N LYS A 51 -14.04 -14.12 2.94
CA LYS A 51 -14.68 -13.77 1.67
C LYS A 51 -15.88 -12.88 1.93
N THR A 52 -15.78 -11.64 1.47
CA THR A 52 -16.90 -10.70 1.49
C THR A 52 -17.08 -10.13 0.09
N ASP A 53 -18.32 -10.10 -0.38
CA ASP A 53 -18.63 -9.56 -1.70
C ASP A 53 -18.72 -8.03 -1.64
N TYR A 54 -17.57 -7.37 -1.88
CA TYR A 54 -17.47 -5.92 -1.96
C TYR A 54 -17.83 -5.36 -3.36
N SER A 55 -18.26 -6.21 -4.30
CA SER A 55 -18.51 -5.84 -5.71
C SER A 55 -19.71 -4.93 -5.94
N ARG A 56 -20.45 -4.54 -4.89
CA ARG A 56 -21.57 -3.60 -5.00
C ARG A 56 -21.14 -2.16 -5.32
N GLY A 57 -19.86 -1.83 -5.18
CA GLY A 57 -19.29 -0.51 -5.45
C GLY A 57 -18.62 -0.38 -6.83
N LYS A 58 -18.52 0.86 -7.34
CA LYS A 58 -17.69 1.19 -8.51
C LYS A 58 -16.18 1.21 -8.21
N LYS A 59 -15.81 1.32 -6.92
CA LYS A 59 -14.44 1.38 -6.43
C LYS A 59 -14.02 0.01 -5.92
N SER A 60 -12.77 -0.35 -6.16
CA SER A 60 -12.19 -1.54 -5.53
C SER A 60 -11.89 -1.33 -4.06
N LEU A 61 -11.68 -2.43 -3.34
CA LEU A 61 -11.43 -2.39 -1.91
C LEU A 61 -10.13 -1.65 -1.56
N LEU A 62 -9.10 -1.82 -2.39
CA LEU A 62 -7.86 -1.04 -2.28
C LEU A 62 -8.16 0.47 -2.41
N GLN A 63 -8.98 0.89 -3.38
CA GLN A 63 -9.35 2.30 -3.54
C GLN A 63 -10.12 2.83 -2.33
N LEU A 64 -11.09 2.07 -1.82
CA LEU A 64 -11.84 2.44 -0.62
C LEU A 64 -10.92 2.60 0.60
N THR A 65 -9.96 1.68 0.74
CA THR A 65 -8.97 1.74 1.81
C THR A 65 -8.06 2.95 1.69
N LEU A 66 -7.57 3.22 0.47
CA LEU A 66 -6.73 4.37 0.16
C LEU A 66 -7.45 5.70 0.42
N ASP A 67 -8.74 5.79 0.07
CA ASP A 67 -9.57 6.98 0.34
C ASP A 67 -9.67 7.26 1.85
N GLU A 68 -9.88 6.23 2.66
CA GLU A 68 -10.06 6.36 4.12
C GLU A 68 -8.78 6.88 4.81
N ILE A 69 -7.62 6.36 4.44
CA ILE A 69 -6.33 6.73 5.04
C ILE A 69 -5.61 7.84 4.28
N ARG A 70 -6.28 8.44 3.29
CA ARG A 70 -5.66 9.42 2.40
C ARG A 70 -5.19 10.66 3.13
N ALA A 71 -5.99 11.19 4.06
CA ALA A 71 -5.66 12.38 4.82
C ALA A 71 -4.33 12.20 5.57
N GLU A 72 -4.10 11.01 6.12
CA GLU A 72 -2.87 10.64 6.83
C GLU A 72 -1.68 10.43 5.88
N ILE A 73 -1.90 9.85 4.69
CA ILE A 73 -0.85 9.70 3.67
C ILE A 73 -0.42 11.05 3.08
N CYS A 74 -1.38 11.94 2.83
CA CYS A 74 -1.18 13.16 2.06
C CYS A 74 -1.07 14.44 2.89
N GLY A 75 -1.41 14.37 4.19
CA GLY A 75 -1.18 15.42 5.16
C GLY A 75 0.30 15.80 5.25
N ASP A 76 0.56 16.95 5.88
CA ASP A 76 1.88 17.57 5.81
C ASP A 76 2.94 16.91 6.71
N ASP A 77 2.59 16.03 7.64
CA ASP A 77 3.57 15.42 8.54
C ASP A 77 3.49 13.90 8.71
N GLY A 78 4.66 13.31 8.97
CA GLY A 78 4.84 11.90 9.30
C GLY A 78 5.00 10.99 8.08
N LEU A 79 3.88 10.45 7.58
CA LEU A 79 3.92 9.37 6.60
C LEU A 79 4.39 9.84 5.21
N ARG A 80 3.88 10.99 4.75
CA ARG A 80 4.31 11.62 3.49
C ARG A 80 5.81 11.90 3.47
N GLY A 81 6.34 12.39 4.59
CA GLY A 81 7.76 12.69 4.78
C GLY A 81 8.63 11.44 4.65
N LYS A 82 8.28 10.37 5.37
CA LYS A 82 8.99 9.08 5.29
C LYS A 82 8.96 8.49 3.87
N ILE A 83 7.83 8.58 3.18
CA ILE A 83 7.71 8.09 1.79
C ILE A 83 8.61 8.90 0.85
N LYS A 84 8.65 10.24 0.99
CA LYS A 84 9.59 11.09 0.24
C LYS A 84 11.05 10.76 0.54
N GLU A 85 11.37 10.54 1.82
CA GLU A 85 12.72 10.18 2.26
C GLU A 85 13.19 8.86 1.64
N TYR A 86 12.33 7.83 1.65
CA TYR A 86 12.61 6.56 0.98
C TYR A 86 12.73 6.72 -0.53
N THR A 87 11.88 7.54 -1.15
CA THR A 87 11.94 7.79 -2.61
C THR A 87 13.27 8.43 -3.01
N ASN A 88 13.84 9.28 -2.15
CA ASN A 88 15.15 9.89 -2.38
C ASN A 88 16.33 8.94 -2.07
N ASN A 89 16.11 7.91 -1.23
CA ASN A 89 17.10 6.94 -0.81
C ASN A 89 16.55 5.51 -0.96
N PRO A 90 16.27 5.05 -2.20
CA PRO A 90 15.70 3.73 -2.43
C PRO A 90 16.67 2.63 -1.94
N GLY A 91 16.13 1.52 -1.46
CA GLY A 91 16.94 0.40 -0.94
C GLY A 91 17.28 0.49 0.55
N SER A 92 16.71 1.45 1.29
CA SER A 92 16.78 1.43 2.76
C SER A 92 15.66 0.56 3.36
N SER A 93 16.03 -0.63 3.85
CA SER A 93 15.07 -1.56 4.46
C SER A 93 14.47 -1.00 5.75
N SER A 94 15.26 -0.27 6.54
CA SER A 94 14.78 0.37 7.78
C SER A 94 13.74 1.45 7.50
N LEU A 95 13.94 2.28 6.46
CA LEU A 95 12.95 3.28 6.05
C LEU A 95 11.67 2.61 5.54
N LEU A 96 11.79 1.58 4.70
CA LEU A 96 10.62 0.86 4.18
C LEU A 96 9.80 0.20 5.30
N ASN A 97 10.46 -0.47 6.25
CA ASN A 97 9.80 -1.05 7.43
C ASN A 97 9.15 0.02 8.32
N SER A 98 9.81 1.17 8.50
CA SER A 98 9.25 2.30 9.23
C SER A 98 7.98 2.84 8.58
N ILE A 99 7.93 2.92 7.24
CA ILE A 99 6.73 3.33 6.49
C ILE A 99 5.62 2.29 6.67
N ILE A 100 5.91 1.00 6.49
CA ILE A 100 4.94 -0.10 6.66
C ILE A 100 4.34 -0.06 8.07
N GLY A 101 5.19 0.01 9.11
CA GLY A 101 4.72 0.08 10.50
C GLY A 101 3.90 1.34 10.80
N SER A 102 4.25 2.48 10.21
CA SER A 102 3.47 3.72 10.35
C SER A 102 2.09 3.59 9.71
N LEU A 103 2.02 2.95 8.54
CA LEU A 103 0.74 2.72 7.87
C LEU A 103 -0.16 1.76 8.66
N VAL A 104 0.40 0.70 9.25
CA VAL A 104 -0.34 -0.20 10.14
C VAL A 104 -0.93 0.59 11.33
N ALA A 105 -0.13 1.47 11.94
CA ALA A 105 -0.59 2.30 13.05
C ALA A 105 -1.72 3.26 12.64
N VAL A 106 -1.59 3.92 11.48
CA VAL A 106 -2.63 4.79 10.90
C VAL A 106 -3.93 4.00 10.67
N ALA A 107 -3.84 2.84 10.02
CA ALA A 107 -5.00 2.02 9.72
C ALA A 107 -5.73 1.56 10.99
N ALA A 108 -4.99 1.22 12.05
CA ALA A 108 -5.57 0.84 13.33
C ALA A 108 -6.40 1.97 13.98
N VAL A 109 -5.94 3.22 13.88
CA VAL A 109 -6.70 4.40 14.38
C VAL A 109 -8.02 4.59 13.63
N HIS A 110 -8.04 4.26 12.34
CA HIS A 110 -9.25 4.31 11.50
C HIS A 110 -10.10 3.03 11.55
N GLY A 111 -9.75 2.05 12.40
CA GLY A 111 -10.50 0.79 12.52
C GLY A 111 -10.40 -0.11 11.28
N ILE A 112 -9.40 0.08 10.43
CA ILE A 112 -9.20 -0.71 9.21
C ILE A 112 -8.29 -1.90 9.54
N PRO A 113 -8.68 -3.15 9.20
CA PRO A 113 -7.94 -4.36 9.57
C PRO A 113 -6.66 -4.59 8.74
N ILE A 114 -5.77 -3.61 8.62
CA ILE A 114 -4.49 -3.73 7.91
C ILE A 114 -3.41 -4.30 8.86
N ASP A 115 -2.72 -5.36 8.44
CA ASP A 115 -1.47 -5.82 9.07
C ASP A 115 -0.27 -5.47 8.18
N GLY A 116 0.93 -5.92 8.58
CA GLY A 116 2.15 -5.68 7.83
C GLY A 116 2.11 -6.17 6.37
N ALA A 117 1.41 -7.27 6.06
CA ALA A 117 1.36 -7.79 4.69
C ALA A 117 0.48 -6.90 3.81
N ILE A 118 -0.73 -6.56 4.29
CA ILE A 118 -1.63 -5.65 3.58
C ILE A 118 -1.00 -4.25 3.47
N ALA A 119 -0.38 -3.76 4.55
CA ALA A 119 0.33 -2.48 4.55
C ALA A 119 1.47 -2.46 3.54
N THR A 120 2.22 -3.55 3.39
CA THR A 120 3.28 -3.68 2.38
C THR A 120 2.71 -3.43 0.98
N ILE A 121 1.58 -4.04 0.62
CA ILE A 121 0.94 -3.81 -0.69
C ILE A 121 0.56 -2.34 -0.89
N VAL A 122 -0.06 -1.72 0.11
CA VAL A 122 -0.47 -0.31 0.04
C VAL A 122 0.74 0.62 -0.13
N VAL A 123 1.81 0.38 0.63
CA VAL A 123 3.07 1.15 0.51
C VAL A 123 3.67 0.99 -0.88
N LEU A 124 3.75 -0.24 -1.40
CA LEU A 124 4.28 -0.50 -2.74
C LEU A 124 3.40 0.13 -3.83
N TYR A 125 2.09 0.17 -3.65
CA TYR A 125 1.17 0.87 -4.56
C TYR A 125 1.47 2.37 -4.61
N ILE A 126 1.63 3.01 -3.44
CA ILE A 126 1.94 4.44 -3.36
C ILE A 126 3.33 4.73 -3.95
N LEU A 127 4.33 3.90 -3.67
CA LEU A 127 5.68 4.03 -4.22
C LEU A 127 5.68 3.85 -5.74
N LYS A 128 4.92 2.88 -6.28
CA LYS A 128 4.84 2.63 -7.72
C LYS A 128 4.22 3.78 -8.49
N ILE A 129 3.22 4.45 -7.91
CA ILE A 129 2.57 5.62 -8.51
C ILE A 129 3.37 6.91 -8.24
N GLY A 130 4.07 6.97 -7.11
CA GLY A 130 4.73 8.16 -6.59
C GLY A 130 3.79 8.98 -5.70
N ILE A 131 4.26 9.35 -4.50
CA ILE A 131 3.46 10.01 -3.46
C ILE A 131 2.80 11.32 -3.91
N ASN A 132 3.50 12.15 -4.69
CA ASN A 132 2.95 13.41 -5.17
C ASN A 132 1.85 13.20 -6.22
N VAL A 133 2.03 12.20 -7.10
CA VAL A 133 1.02 11.81 -8.09
C VAL A 133 -0.19 11.25 -7.35
N TYR A 134 0.02 10.30 -6.44
CA TYR A 134 -1.04 9.75 -5.60
C TYR A 134 -1.86 10.86 -4.95
N CYS A 135 -1.23 11.77 -4.19
CA CYS A 135 -1.95 12.81 -3.46
C CYS A 135 -2.71 13.79 -4.35
N LYS A 136 -2.14 14.17 -5.51
CA LYS A 136 -2.77 15.07 -6.48
C LYS A 136 -3.97 14.42 -7.17
N TYR A 137 -3.83 13.18 -7.64
CA TYR A 137 -4.89 12.51 -8.42
C TYR A 137 -6.01 11.93 -7.55
N THR A 138 -5.78 11.81 -6.25
CA THR A 138 -6.80 11.40 -5.29
C THR A 138 -7.44 12.60 -4.58
N GLU A 139 -7.03 13.83 -4.91
CA GLU A 139 -7.61 15.06 -4.38
C GLU A 139 -9.14 15.04 -4.49
N PRO A 140 -9.88 15.32 -3.39
CA PRO A 140 -11.32 15.31 -3.48
C PRO A 140 -11.64 16.45 -4.43
N ASN A 141 -12.29 16.17 -5.56
CA ASN A 141 -12.62 17.19 -6.55
C ASN A 141 -13.21 18.41 -5.83
N SER A 142 -12.41 19.46 -5.73
CA SER A 142 -12.83 20.71 -5.13
C SER A 142 -13.53 21.50 -6.25
N GLY A 143 -14.76 21.11 -6.58
CA GLY A 143 -15.61 21.72 -7.61
C GLY A 143 -16.52 20.68 -8.25
N VAL A 144 -17.85 20.84 -8.33
CA VAL A 144 -18.72 22.03 -8.26
C VAL A 144 -20.07 21.57 -7.69
N GLU A 145 -20.62 22.36 -6.75
CA GLU A 145 -22.01 22.38 -6.22
C GLU A 145 -22.67 21.08 -5.72
#